data_AF-R7H6J9-F1
#
_entry.id   AF-R7H6J9-F1
#
_cell.length_a   1.000
_cell.length_b   1.000
_cell.length_c   1.000
_cell.angle_alpha   90.00
_cell.angle_beta   90.00
_cell.angle_gamma   90.00
#
_symmetry.space_group_name_H-M   'P 1'
#
loop_
_entity.id
_entity.type
_entity.pdbx_description
1 polymer ?
#
loop_
_entity_poly.entity_id
_entity_poly.type
_entity_poly.pdbx_seq_one_letter_code
_entity_poly.pdbx_strand_id
1 'polypeptide(L)'
;MKRISLTLCLLVATCCMSLAQTKVVERSAKKAPEWVNTANPSALVVTVTANTIADAQVKAMAEVTERIILSVASNVSVSQRNESSEIVEDDNVQSRDEFTRLSKIKSANLPFLKGISSNKIAGIYWQRVQDKKTGKSYYEYSVLYPYSRREQRTLQAEFEALDQEMTAKYEALAQKIDNIESVEDIKAATTELNALKAYFFDDVRLEQVEGLKKRYLQLYDALTLTGKFVKRGQYSCQVLLKGRPVKVSTLPTVKSSSVTQLNVRPTTDGTFLVTYDDSECIEDEENTIDVMLRLEGKRLTYKISLTEAGSGFGSQKFSIAPEGKVLLTAAMVDAAEREVTDVTVRLTVNNRNGNKFAVKSFELNVPDIAVPLVFDNVDAIYSTKGLIQIKMLAQGEYSLRQVKKNDFGFVKGTLNVVNPDTGSIEPIKVALPYSTNWE
;
A
#
# COMPACT_ATOMS: atom_id res chain seq x y z
N MET A 1 -43.55 -43.87 58.00
CA MET A 1 -42.63 -43.26 57.02
C MET A 1 -43.34 -42.99 55.68
N LYS A 2 -44.66 -42.78 55.70
CA LYS A 2 -45.34 -41.53 55.32
C LYS A 2 -44.73 -40.26 55.92
N ARG A 3 -44.79 -39.16 55.15
CA ARG A 3 -44.30 -37.78 55.38
C ARG A 3 -42.87 -37.54 54.87
N ILE A 4 -42.77 -36.98 53.65
CA ILE A 4 -41.77 -36.01 53.14
C ILE A 4 -41.88 -35.87 51.60
N SER A 5 -42.56 -36.78 50.89
CA SER A 5 -42.67 -36.71 49.42
C SER A 5 -43.84 -35.85 48.87
N LEU A 6 -44.44 -34.95 49.66
CA LEU A 6 -45.60 -34.14 49.23
C LEU A 6 -45.40 -32.61 49.35
N THR A 7 -44.18 -32.16 49.61
CA THR A 7 -43.86 -30.75 49.87
C THR A 7 -42.88 -30.13 48.87
N LEU A 8 -42.61 -30.79 47.74
CA LEU A 8 -41.79 -30.24 46.65
C LEU A 8 -42.58 -29.93 45.35
N CYS A 9 -43.80 -30.46 45.21
CA CYS A 9 -44.71 -30.10 44.10
C CYS A 9 -45.68 -28.95 44.44
N LEU A 10 -45.57 -28.33 45.63
CA LEU A 10 -46.43 -27.22 46.05
C LEU A 10 -45.69 -25.88 46.24
N LEU A 11 -44.37 -25.84 45.98
CA LEU A 11 -43.52 -24.66 46.21
C LEU A 11 -43.08 -23.95 44.92
N VAL A 12 -43.58 -24.38 43.76
CA VAL A 12 -43.51 -23.65 42.47
C VAL A 12 -44.85 -22.96 42.13
N ALA A 13 -45.86 -23.10 43.00
CA ALA A 13 -47.20 -22.53 42.81
C ALA A 13 -47.46 -21.23 43.61
N THR A 14 -46.48 -20.70 44.34
CA THR A 14 -46.65 -19.56 45.25
C THR A 14 -45.50 -18.56 45.18
N CYS A 15 -45.21 -18.08 43.97
CA CYS A 15 -44.57 -16.78 43.79
C CYS A 15 -45.37 -15.97 42.74
N CYS A 16 -46.06 -14.94 43.23
CA CYS A 16 -46.56 -13.80 42.46
C CYS A 16 -47.73 -14.02 41.49
N MET A 17 -48.85 -14.59 41.95
CA MET A 17 -50.17 -14.19 41.45
C MET A 17 -50.70 -12.99 42.25
N SER A 18 -50.05 -11.82 42.11
CA SER A 18 -50.82 -10.59 42.06
C SER A 18 -51.49 -10.55 40.69
N LEU A 19 -52.51 -11.39 40.47
CA LEU A 19 -53.32 -11.30 39.26
C LEU A 19 -53.99 -9.93 39.29
N ALA A 20 -53.44 -8.99 38.51
CA ALA A 20 -54.18 -7.83 38.05
C ALA A 20 -55.45 -8.39 37.42
N GLN A 21 -56.59 -8.22 38.10
CA GLN A 21 -57.87 -8.55 37.48
C GLN A 21 -58.07 -7.53 36.37
N THR A 22 -57.77 -7.90 35.14
CA THR A 22 -57.94 -7.04 33.99
C THR A 22 -59.38 -7.15 33.46
N LYS A 23 -59.86 -6.07 32.83
CA LYS A 23 -61.13 -6.03 32.11
C LYS A 23 -60.87 -5.52 30.71
N VAL A 24 -61.39 -6.21 29.70
CA VAL A 24 -61.41 -5.69 28.33
C VAL A 24 -62.49 -4.61 28.26
N VAL A 25 -62.05 -3.38 27.99
CA VAL A 25 -62.91 -2.19 27.89
C VAL A 25 -63.37 -1.97 26.44
N GLU A 26 -62.52 -2.31 25.48
CA GLU A 26 -62.74 -2.05 24.07
C GLU A 26 -62.00 -3.07 23.21
N ARG A 27 -62.47 -3.32 21.99
CA ARG A 27 -61.87 -4.29 21.06
C ARG A 27 -62.14 -3.91 19.61
N SER A 28 -61.23 -4.27 18.71
CA SER A 28 -61.36 -4.01 17.28
C SER A 28 -62.45 -4.86 16.59
N ALA A 29 -62.76 -6.03 17.15
CA ALA A 29 -63.78 -6.95 16.64
C ALA A 29 -64.53 -7.65 17.78
N LYS A 30 -65.82 -7.97 17.58
CA LYS A 30 -66.70 -8.58 18.61
C LYS A 30 -66.10 -9.84 19.24
N LYS A 31 -65.46 -10.70 18.45
CA LYS A 31 -64.74 -11.89 18.90
C LYS A 31 -63.28 -11.80 18.45
N ALA A 32 -62.37 -12.35 19.26
CA ALA A 32 -60.99 -12.50 18.85
C ALA A 32 -60.91 -13.44 17.63
N PRO A 33 -60.18 -13.06 16.57
CA PRO A 33 -59.93 -13.98 15.45
C PRO A 33 -59.19 -15.24 15.92
N GLU A 34 -59.46 -16.38 15.26
CA GLU A 34 -58.86 -17.67 15.62
C GLU A 34 -57.33 -17.65 15.60
N TRP A 35 -56.75 -16.87 14.68
CA TRP A 35 -55.30 -16.76 14.52
C TRP A 35 -54.57 -16.09 15.69
N VAL A 36 -55.25 -15.36 16.58
CA VAL A 36 -54.59 -14.61 17.67
C VAL A 36 -53.91 -15.53 18.70
N ASN A 37 -54.45 -16.73 18.90
CA ASN A 37 -53.97 -17.68 19.92
C ASN A 37 -53.64 -19.06 19.34
N THR A 38 -53.50 -19.16 18.02
CA THR A 38 -53.16 -20.42 17.33
C THR A 38 -51.82 -20.31 16.64
N ALA A 39 -51.03 -21.38 16.70
CA ALA A 39 -49.80 -21.47 15.92
C ALA A 39 -50.16 -21.54 14.43
N ASN A 40 -49.57 -20.67 13.62
CA ASN A 40 -49.78 -20.64 12.19
C ASN A 40 -48.47 -20.96 11.45
N PRO A 41 -48.36 -22.07 10.70
CA PRO A 41 -47.15 -22.44 9.99
C PRO A 41 -46.83 -21.54 8.78
N SER A 42 -47.77 -20.71 8.33
CA SER A 42 -47.60 -19.79 7.19
C SER A 42 -47.56 -18.31 7.58
N ALA A 43 -47.61 -17.98 8.87
CA ALA A 43 -47.60 -16.60 9.34
C ALA A 43 -46.99 -16.46 10.74
N LEU A 44 -46.37 -15.30 11.00
CA LEU A 44 -46.02 -14.87 12.33
C LEU A 44 -47.26 -14.24 13.00
N VAL A 45 -47.57 -14.71 14.20
CA VAL A 45 -48.53 -14.06 15.09
C VAL A 45 -47.74 -13.38 16.19
N VAL A 46 -47.84 -12.05 16.24
CA VAL A 46 -47.15 -11.19 17.19
C VAL A 46 -48.17 -10.43 18.00
N THR A 47 -48.09 -10.51 19.33
CA THR A 47 -48.93 -9.73 20.24
C THR A 47 -48.04 -8.90 21.15
N VAL A 48 -48.28 -7.59 21.19
CA VAL A 48 -47.51 -6.63 22.00
C VAL A 48 -48.42 -5.78 22.87
N THR A 49 -47.86 -5.18 23.91
CA THR A 49 -48.56 -4.23 24.79
C THR A 49 -48.01 -2.81 24.69
N ALA A 50 -48.91 -1.82 24.62
CA ALA A 50 -48.53 -0.41 24.65
C ALA A 50 -49.65 0.50 25.17
N ASN A 51 -49.32 1.74 25.53
CA ASN A 51 -50.30 2.70 26.06
C ASN A 51 -51.19 3.30 24.96
N THR A 52 -50.73 3.30 23.70
CA THR A 52 -51.48 3.80 22.55
C THR A 52 -51.45 2.77 21.42
N ILE A 53 -52.43 2.83 20.51
CA ILE A 53 -52.46 1.98 19.31
C ILE A 53 -51.27 2.27 18.40
N ALA A 54 -50.88 3.55 18.25
CA ALA A 54 -49.74 3.94 17.43
C ALA A 54 -48.43 3.32 17.95
N ASP A 55 -48.18 3.39 19.26
CA ASP A 55 -47.01 2.74 19.86
C ASP A 55 -47.08 1.22 19.70
N ALA A 56 -48.27 0.62 19.83
CA ALA A 56 -48.46 -0.82 19.68
C ALA A 56 -48.19 -1.27 18.24
N GLN A 57 -48.58 -0.48 17.23
CA GLN A 57 -48.27 -0.73 15.83
C GLN A 57 -46.76 -0.74 15.56
N VAL A 58 -46.04 0.28 16.06
CA VAL A 58 -44.59 0.37 15.92
C VAL A 58 -43.91 -0.82 16.59
N LYS A 59 -44.30 -1.15 17.83
CA LYS A 59 -43.76 -2.31 18.56
C LYS A 59 -44.03 -3.64 17.86
N ALA A 60 -45.25 -3.84 17.35
CA ALA A 60 -45.61 -5.08 16.67
C ALA A 60 -44.78 -5.26 15.39
N MET A 61 -44.58 -4.19 14.62
CA MET A 61 -43.72 -4.23 13.44
C MET A 61 -42.24 -4.46 13.79
N ALA A 62 -41.76 -3.87 14.89
CA ALA A 62 -40.40 -4.12 15.37
C ALA A 62 -40.19 -5.59 15.74
N GLU A 63 -41.13 -6.19 16.47
CA GLU A 63 -41.11 -7.61 16.86
C GLU A 63 -41.21 -8.55 15.64
N VAL A 64 -42.09 -8.25 14.66
CA VAL A 64 -42.14 -8.99 13.39
C VAL A 64 -40.77 -8.95 12.69
N THR A 65 -40.19 -7.76 12.60
CA THR A 65 -38.88 -7.55 11.95
C THR A 65 -37.79 -8.35 12.65
N GLU A 66 -37.76 -8.34 13.99
CA GLU A 66 -36.79 -9.11 14.79
C GLU A 66 -36.92 -10.61 14.58
N ARG A 67 -38.14 -11.15 14.58
CA ARG A 67 -38.37 -12.59 14.35
C ARG A 67 -37.92 -13.03 12.96
N ILE A 68 -38.16 -12.22 11.93
CA ILE A 68 -37.71 -12.50 10.55
C ILE A 68 -36.18 -12.43 10.46
N ILE A 69 -35.54 -11.47 11.14
CA ILE A 69 -34.06 -11.39 11.18
C ILE A 69 -33.48 -12.64 11.84
N LEU A 70 -34.00 -13.02 13.02
CA LEU A 70 -33.53 -14.20 13.76
C LEU A 70 -33.70 -15.49 12.95
N SER A 71 -34.80 -15.65 12.21
CA SER A 71 -35.06 -16.85 11.42
C SER A 71 -34.17 -16.98 10.18
N VAL A 72 -33.60 -15.87 9.70
CA VAL A 72 -32.58 -15.86 8.63
C VAL A 72 -31.19 -16.03 9.22
N ALA A 73 -30.84 -15.30 10.27
CA ALA A 73 -29.49 -15.25 10.84
C ALA A 73 -29.12 -16.47 11.71
N SER A 74 -30.08 -17.10 12.39
CA SER A 74 -29.82 -18.25 13.28
C SER A 74 -29.36 -19.49 12.50
N ASN A 75 -29.95 -19.75 11.33
CA ASN A 75 -29.61 -20.91 10.51
C ASN A 75 -28.21 -20.84 9.87
N VAL A 76 -27.64 -19.64 9.68
CA VAL A 76 -26.32 -19.45 9.04
C VAL A 76 -25.16 -19.71 10.02
N SER A 77 -25.41 -19.87 11.32
CA SER A 77 -24.39 -20.08 12.35
C SER A 77 -24.16 -21.53 12.78
N VAL A 78 -24.81 -22.51 12.13
CA VAL A 78 -24.69 -23.94 12.51
C VAL A 78 -23.32 -24.53 12.14
N SER A 79 -22.50 -23.86 11.32
CA SER A 79 -21.15 -24.34 10.96
C SER A 79 -20.00 -23.83 11.84
N GLN A 80 -20.21 -22.81 12.69
CA GLN A 80 -19.14 -22.26 13.56
C GLN A 80 -19.14 -22.79 15.00
N ARG A 81 -20.20 -23.50 15.43
CA ARG A 81 -20.36 -23.94 16.82
C ARG A 81 -19.58 -25.22 17.19
N ASN A 82 -18.82 -25.81 16.25
CA ASN A 82 -18.05 -27.03 16.51
C ASN A 82 -16.61 -26.80 17.02
N GLU A 83 -16.08 -25.57 17.02
CA GLU A 83 -14.71 -25.30 17.51
C GLU A 83 -14.63 -24.55 18.85
N SER A 84 -15.76 -24.02 19.37
CA SER A 84 -15.78 -23.22 20.61
C SER A 84 -16.86 -23.70 21.59
N SER A 85 -16.89 -25.00 21.84
CA SER A 85 -17.74 -25.61 22.88
C SER A 85 -16.87 -26.15 24.02
N GLU A 86 -16.14 -25.27 24.70
CA GLU A 86 -15.83 -25.49 26.11
C GLU A 86 -15.58 -24.13 26.75
N ILE A 87 -16.60 -23.64 27.46
CA ILE A 87 -16.61 -22.77 28.66
C ILE A 87 -17.99 -22.10 28.66
N VAL A 88 -18.93 -22.74 29.38
CA VAL A 88 -20.23 -22.19 29.72
C VAL A 88 -20.10 -21.63 31.13
N GLU A 89 -20.29 -20.31 31.29
CA GLU A 89 -20.58 -19.72 32.60
C GLU A 89 -21.66 -18.64 32.42
N ASP A 90 -22.77 -18.85 33.13
CA ASP A 90 -23.97 -18.03 33.27
C ASP A 90 -24.79 -17.63 32.02
N ASP A 91 -26.07 -18.02 32.08
CA ASP A 91 -27.20 -17.90 31.13
C ASP A 91 -27.50 -16.48 30.58
N ASN A 92 -26.64 -15.49 30.89
CA ASN A 92 -26.79 -14.08 30.57
C ASN A 92 -25.96 -13.63 29.36
N VAL A 93 -24.94 -14.41 28.97
CA VAL A 93 -24.07 -14.08 27.82
C VAL A 93 -24.82 -14.20 26.49
N GLN A 94 -25.66 -15.23 26.33
CA GLN A 94 -26.40 -15.49 25.08
C GLN A 94 -27.40 -14.38 24.75
N SER A 95 -28.13 -13.85 25.73
CA SER A 95 -29.14 -12.80 25.50
C SER A 95 -28.50 -11.47 25.07
N ARG A 96 -27.35 -11.11 25.67
CA ARG A 96 -26.61 -9.89 25.29
C ARG A 96 -26.01 -10.01 23.90
N ASP A 97 -25.52 -11.19 23.53
CA ASP A 97 -24.93 -11.44 22.23
C ASP A 97 -25.99 -11.45 21.11
N GLU A 98 -27.15 -12.07 21.36
CA GLU A 98 -28.29 -12.05 20.43
C GLU A 98 -28.81 -10.63 20.20
N PHE A 99 -28.98 -9.85 21.27
CA PHE A 99 -29.42 -8.46 21.18
C PHE A 99 -28.42 -7.58 20.40
N THR A 100 -27.13 -7.77 20.66
CA THR A 100 -26.04 -7.06 19.96
C THR A 100 -26.03 -7.41 18.47
N ARG A 101 -26.16 -8.70 18.14
CA ARG A 101 -26.23 -9.18 16.76
C ARG A 101 -27.44 -8.64 16.01
N LEU A 102 -28.62 -8.67 16.62
CA LEU A 102 -29.85 -8.10 16.06
C LEU A 102 -29.69 -6.61 15.76
N SER A 103 -29.13 -5.86 16.69
CA SER A 103 -28.88 -4.43 16.54
C SER A 103 -27.94 -4.14 15.36
N LYS A 104 -26.83 -4.90 15.24
CA LYS A 104 -25.87 -4.75 14.14
C LYS A 104 -26.48 -5.13 12.78
N ILE A 105 -27.25 -6.21 12.70
CA ILE A 105 -27.93 -6.63 11.46
C ILE A 105 -28.98 -5.59 11.02
N LYS A 106 -29.75 -5.02 11.97
CA LYS A 106 -30.70 -3.94 11.66
C LYS A 106 -30.02 -2.68 11.12
N SER A 107 -28.80 -2.39 11.58
CA SER A 107 -28.00 -1.28 11.09
C SER A 107 -27.34 -1.54 9.72
N ALA A 108 -27.20 -2.81 9.34
CA ALA A 108 -26.69 -3.19 8.03
C ALA A 108 -27.75 -2.92 6.95
N ASN A 109 -27.32 -2.44 5.78
CA ASN A 109 -28.21 -2.13 4.65
C ASN A 109 -28.59 -3.40 3.87
N LEU A 110 -29.24 -4.36 4.55
CA LEU A 110 -29.59 -5.65 3.96
C LEU A 110 -30.85 -5.55 3.07
N PRO A 111 -30.83 -6.08 1.84
CA PRO A 111 -31.96 -5.97 0.91
C PRO A 111 -33.28 -6.51 1.45
N PHE A 112 -33.28 -7.66 2.15
CA PHE A 112 -34.51 -8.29 2.63
C PHE A 112 -35.24 -7.48 3.70
N LEU A 113 -34.53 -6.65 4.48
CA LEU A 113 -35.15 -5.76 5.48
C LEU A 113 -36.12 -4.78 4.83
N LYS A 114 -35.84 -4.35 3.59
CA LYS A 114 -36.72 -3.45 2.82
C LYS A 114 -38.03 -4.13 2.41
N GLY A 115 -38.05 -5.46 2.36
CA GLY A 115 -39.24 -6.25 2.06
C GLY A 115 -40.19 -6.43 3.25
N ILE A 116 -39.76 -6.08 4.47
CA ILE A 116 -40.56 -6.14 5.69
C ILE A 116 -41.33 -4.82 5.83
N SER A 117 -42.63 -4.84 5.53
CA SER A 117 -43.47 -3.65 5.59
C SER A 117 -44.85 -3.91 6.19
N SER A 118 -45.48 -2.86 6.73
CA SER A 118 -46.86 -2.89 7.23
C SER A 118 -47.88 -3.27 6.16
N ASN A 119 -47.57 -3.05 4.88
CA ASN A 119 -48.47 -3.37 3.76
C ASN A 119 -48.66 -4.87 3.55
N LYS A 120 -47.77 -5.71 4.12
CA LYS A 120 -47.89 -7.17 4.09
C LYS A 120 -48.77 -7.73 5.21
N ILE A 121 -49.23 -6.91 6.15
CA ILE A 121 -50.06 -7.38 7.27
C ILE A 121 -51.38 -7.95 6.74
N ALA A 122 -51.66 -9.22 7.08
CA ALA A 122 -52.88 -9.91 6.67
C ALA A 122 -54.02 -9.77 7.68
N GLY A 123 -53.71 -9.41 8.93
CA GLY A 123 -54.72 -9.26 9.97
C GLY A 123 -54.23 -8.46 11.17
N ILE A 124 -55.14 -7.69 11.76
CA ILE A 124 -54.92 -6.90 12.97
C ILE A 124 -56.06 -7.19 13.94
N TYR A 125 -55.72 -7.43 15.20
CA TYR A 125 -56.68 -7.47 16.29
C TYR A 125 -56.15 -6.65 17.46
N TRP A 126 -57.00 -5.86 18.11
CA TRP A 126 -56.58 -5.17 19.32
C TRP A 126 -57.67 -5.17 20.37
N GLN A 127 -57.26 -5.12 21.62
CA GLN A 127 -58.15 -4.91 22.76
C GLN A 127 -57.53 -3.91 23.74
N ARG A 128 -58.36 -2.99 24.23
CA ARG A 128 -58.00 -2.10 25.33
C ARG A 128 -58.32 -2.81 26.63
N VAL A 129 -57.30 -3.05 27.41
CA VAL A 129 -57.34 -3.76 28.68
C VAL A 129 -57.12 -2.76 29.80
N GLN A 130 -57.98 -2.79 30.81
CA GLN A 130 -57.88 -1.96 32.00
C GLN A 130 -57.65 -2.81 33.24
N ASP A 131 -56.66 -2.44 34.04
CA ASP A 131 -56.43 -3.00 35.35
C ASP A 131 -57.53 -2.49 36.31
N LYS A 132 -58.30 -3.41 36.91
CA LYS A 132 -59.42 -3.04 37.79
C LYS A 132 -58.99 -2.38 39.11
N LYS A 133 -57.74 -2.58 39.56
CA LYS A 133 -57.22 -1.99 40.81
C LYS A 133 -56.65 -0.61 40.59
N THR A 134 -55.90 -0.42 39.50
CA THR A 134 -55.19 0.85 39.24
C THR A 134 -55.94 1.77 38.28
N GLY A 135 -56.95 1.26 37.57
CA GLY A 135 -57.68 2.00 36.53
C GLY A 135 -56.87 2.27 35.27
N LYS A 136 -55.58 1.91 35.24
CA LYS A 136 -54.68 2.12 34.10
C LYS A 136 -55.10 1.22 32.95
N SER A 137 -55.10 1.78 31.75
CA SER A 137 -55.45 1.07 30.52
C SER A 137 -54.24 0.95 29.60
N TYR A 138 -54.13 -0.16 28.89
CA TYR A 138 -53.16 -0.41 27.83
C TYR A 138 -53.85 -1.16 26.68
N TYR A 139 -53.22 -1.21 25.52
CA TYR A 139 -53.65 -1.96 24.36
C TYR A 139 -52.83 -3.24 24.25
N GLU A 140 -53.51 -4.36 24.07
CA GLU A 140 -52.94 -5.58 23.49
C GLU A 140 -53.22 -5.54 21.99
N TYR A 141 -52.16 -5.60 21.19
CA TYR A 141 -52.23 -5.44 19.75
C TYR A 141 -51.57 -6.65 19.08
N SER A 142 -52.35 -7.38 18.29
CA SER A 142 -51.96 -8.59 17.60
C SER A 142 -51.90 -8.36 16.09
N VAL A 143 -50.82 -8.83 15.47
CA VAL A 143 -50.57 -8.77 14.02
C VAL A 143 -50.42 -10.18 13.48
N LEU A 144 -51.13 -10.46 12.38
CA LEU A 144 -50.92 -11.63 11.53
C LEU A 144 -50.08 -11.22 10.33
N TYR A 145 -48.84 -11.66 10.30
CA TYR A 145 -47.88 -11.33 9.25
C TYR A 145 -47.56 -12.57 8.41
N PRO A 146 -47.92 -12.63 7.12
CA PRO A 146 -47.54 -13.73 6.24
C PRO A 146 -46.02 -13.92 6.24
N TYR A 147 -45.58 -15.12 6.63
CA TYR A 147 -44.18 -15.50 6.67
C TYR A 147 -44.09 -17.02 6.71
N SER A 148 -44.10 -17.63 5.52
CA SER A 148 -44.09 -19.08 5.38
C SER A 148 -42.67 -19.65 5.50
N ARG A 149 -42.54 -20.95 5.80
CA ARG A 149 -41.23 -21.64 5.72
C ARG A 149 -40.57 -21.54 4.34
N ARG A 150 -41.37 -21.42 3.26
CA ARG A 150 -40.84 -21.20 1.91
C ARG A 150 -40.20 -19.82 1.81
N GLU A 151 -40.89 -18.78 2.25
CA GLU A 151 -40.36 -17.41 2.28
C GLU A 151 -39.11 -17.30 3.16
N GLN A 152 -39.12 -17.93 4.35
CA GLN A 152 -37.94 -18.01 5.19
C GLN A 152 -36.74 -18.62 4.45
N ARG A 153 -36.92 -19.77 3.77
CA ARG A 153 -35.84 -20.41 3.01
C ARG A 153 -35.36 -19.56 1.84
N THR A 154 -36.27 -18.85 1.17
CA THR A 154 -35.90 -17.91 0.09
C THR A 154 -35.04 -16.78 0.63
N LEU A 155 -35.46 -16.10 1.70
CA LEU A 155 -34.67 -15.03 2.31
C LEU A 155 -33.32 -15.53 2.84
N GLN A 156 -33.28 -16.75 3.38
CA GLN A 156 -32.02 -17.37 3.81
C GLN A 156 -31.07 -17.60 2.64
N ALA A 157 -31.55 -18.20 1.55
CA ALA A 157 -30.73 -18.45 0.36
C ALA A 157 -30.23 -17.15 -0.28
N GLU A 158 -31.08 -16.12 -0.35
CA GLU A 158 -30.69 -14.79 -0.85
C GLU A 158 -29.63 -14.14 0.03
N PHE A 159 -29.78 -14.24 1.36
CA PHE A 159 -28.79 -13.73 2.30
C PHE A 159 -27.45 -14.46 2.16
N GLU A 160 -27.46 -15.79 2.14
CA GLU A 160 -26.26 -16.61 2.00
C GLU A 160 -25.53 -16.33 0.67
N ALA A 161 -26.28 -16.23 -0.44
CA ALA A 161 -25.69 -15.89 -1.74
C ALA A 161 -25.04 -14.51 -1.75
N LEU A 162 -25.70 -13.50 -1.15
CA LEU A 162 -25.14 -12.17 -1.02
C LEU A 162 -23.91 -12.13 -0.10
N ASP A 163 -23.94 -12.85 1.03
CA ASP A 163 -22.83 -12.92 1.97
C ASP A 163 -21.60 -13.59 1.35
N GLN A 164 -21.82 -14.65 0.57
CA GLN A 164 -20.78 -15.30 -0.25
C GLN A 164 -20.21 -14.33 -1.29
N GLU A 165 -21.04 -13.56 -1.98
CA GLU A 165 -20.58 -12.55 -2.94
C GLU A 165 -19.72 -11.47 -2.28
N MET A 166 -20.15 -10.94 -1.12
CA MET A 166 -19.40 -9.92 -0.40
C MET A 166 -18.08 -10.47 0.17
N THR A 167 -18.08 -11.72 0.62
CA THR A 167 -16.86 -12.42 1.06
C THR A 167 -15.89 -12.62 -0.11
N ALA A 168 -16.37 -13.07 -1.27
CA ALA A 168 -15.55 -13.22 -2.47
C ALA A 168 -14.95 -11.88 -2.94
N LYS A 169 -15.70 -10.78 -2.85
CA LYS A 169 -15.17 -9.43 -3.13
C LYS A 169 -14.04 -9.05 -2.19
N TYR A 170 -14.21 -9.29 -0.89
CA TYR A 170 -13.15 -9.06 0.09
C TYR A 170 -11.89 -9.87 -0.24
N GLU A 171 -12.03 -11.17 -0.53
CA GLU A 171 -10.90 -12.04 -0.88
C GLU A 171 -10.18 -11.59 -2.16
N ALA A 172 -10.93 -11.18 -3.19
CA ALA A 172 -10.37 -10.65 -4.41
C ALA A 172 -9.53 -9.39 -4.16
N LEU A 173 -10.01 -8.48 -3.30
CA LEU A 173 -9.25 -7.30 -2.87
C LEU A 173 -8.02 -7.70 -2.05
N ALA A 174 -8.14 -8.69 -1.16
CA ALA A 174 -7.02 -9.19 -0.37
C ALA A 174 -5.90 -9.77 -1.24
N GLN A 175 -6.24 -10.41 -2.36
CA GLN A 175 -5.27 -10.93 -3.33
C GLN A 175 -4.68 -9.84 -4.23
N LYS A 176 -5.49 -8.86 -4.66
CA LYS A 176 -5.07 -7.79 -5.58
C LYS A 176 -4.03 -6.85 -4.97
N ILE A 177 -3.97 -6.72 -3.64
CA ILE A 177 -3.07 -5.77 -2.96
C ILE A 177 -1.59 -5.95 -3.29
N ASP A 178 -1.15 -7.17 -3.62
CA ASP A 178 0.25 -7.47 -3.94
C ASP A 178 0.60 -7.21 -5.42
N ASN A 179 -0.42 -7.05 -6.27
CA ASN A 179 -0.29 -6.88 -7.73
C ASN A 179 -1.10 -5.67 -8.21
N ILE A 180 -0.69 -4.48 -7.76
CA ILE A 180 -1.28 -3.21 -8.19
C ILE A 180 -0.67 -2.77 -9.52
N GLU A 181 -1.52 -2.56 -10.53
CA GLU A 181 -1.10 -2.11 -11.86
C GLU A 181 -1.19 -0.59 -12.02
N SER A 182 -2.15 0.03 -11.33
CA SER A 182 -2.39 1.48 -11.36
C SER A 182 -2.56 2.06 -9.97
N VAL A 183 -2.18 3.32 -9.78
CA VAL A 183 -2.43 4.02 -8.50
C VAL A 183 -3.93 4.16 -8.23
N GLU A 184 -4.74 4.25 -9.28
CA GLU A 184 -6.20 4.32 -9.20
C GLU A 184 -6.83 3.04 -8.62
N ASP A 185 -6.19 1.87 -8.79
CA ASP A 185 -6.64 0.62 -8.16
C ASP A 185 -6.66 0.72 -6.64
N ILE A 186 -5.74 1.49 -6.04
CA ILE A 186 -5.71 1.69 -4.58
C ILE A 186 -6.98 2.41 -4.13
N LYS A 187 -7.37 3.48 -4.84
CA LYS A 187 -8.60 4.23 -4.55
C LYS A 187 -9.85 3.37 -4.75
N ALA A 188 -9.92 2.65 -5.88
CA ALA A 188 -11.04 1.76 -6.17
C ALA A 188 -11.22 0.72 -5.07
N ALA A 189 -10.13 0.05 -4.66
CA ALA A 189 -10.14 -0.93 -3.58
C ALA A 189 -10.60 -0.33 -2.25
N THR A 190 -10.11 0.86 -1.87
CA THR A 190 -10.56 1.50 -0.61
C THR A 190 -12.04 1.89 -0.64
N THR A 191 -12.58 2.25 -1.80
CA THR A 191 -14.01 2.53 -1.98
C THR A 191 -14.83 1.26 -1.80
N GLU A 192 -14.42 0.16 -2.42
CA GLU A 192 -15.09 -1.14 -2.28
C GLU A 192 -15.02 -1.66 -0.83
N LEU A 193 -13.89 -1.50 -0.15
CA LEU A 193 -13.74 -1.84 1.27
C LEU A 193 -14.68 -1.02 2.16
N ASN A 194 -14.92 0.26 1.86
CA ASN A 194 -15.92 1.05 2.59
C ASN A 194 -17.34 0.52 2.38
N ALA A 195 -17.67 0.04 1.17
CA ALA A 195 -18.97 -0.59 0.90
C ALA A 195 -19.12 -1.92 1.66
N LEU A 196 -18.06 -2.75 1.70
CA LEU A 196 -18.03 -3.99 2.47
C LEU A 196 -18.16 -3.73 3.98
N LYS A 197 -17.51 -2.68 4.49
CA LYS A 197 -17.66 -2.25 5.89
C LYS A 197 -19.11 -1.90 6.25
N ALA A 198 -19.86 -1.30 5.31
CA ALA A 198 -21.27 -0.98 5.53
C ALA A 198 -22.19 -2.20 5.48
N TYR A 199 -21.72 -3.32 4.91
CA TYR A 199 -22.45 -4.58 4.81
C TYR A 199 -22.15 -5.53 5.99
N PHE A 200 -20.87 -5.78 6.28
CA PHE A 200 -20.48 -6.70 7.35
C PHE A 200 -20.89 -6.16 8.72
N PHE A 201 -21.40 -7.05 9.57
CA PHE A 201 -21.96 -6.70 10.87
C PHE A 201 -21.29 -7.44 12.04
N ASP A 202 -20.40 -8.40 11.77
CA ASP A 202 -19.55 -9.04 12.78
C ASP A 202 -18.19 -8.36 12.89
N ASP A 203 -17.66 -8.34 14.11
CA ASP A 203 -16.47 -7.56 14.44
C ASP A 203 -15.22 -8.10 13.73
N VAL A 204 -15.13 -9.41 13.51
CA VAL A 204 -13.99 -10.05 12.84
C VAL A 204 -13.86 -9.56 11.40
N ARG A 205 -14.93 -9.63 10.59
CA ARG A 205 -14.89 -9.15 9.21
C ARG A 205 -14.75 -7.64 9.12
N LEU A 206 -15.30 -6.90 10.07
CA LEU A 206 -15.10 -5.44 10.16
C LEU A 206 -13.63 -5.08 10.41
N GLU A 207 -12.96 -5.75 11.35
CA GLU A 207 -11.53 -5.57 11.62
C GLU A 207 -10.66 -5.96 10.42
N GLN A 208 -11.00 -7.07 9.74
CA GLN A 208 -10.34 -7.51 8.52
C GLN A 208 -10.41 -6.46 7.40
N VAL A 209 -11.60 -5.91 7.15
CA VAL A 209 -11.81 -4.86 6.15
C VAL A 209 -11.02 -3.60 6.49
N GLU A 210 -11.05 -3.16 7.75
CA GLU A 210 -10.27 -1.99 8.19
C GLU A 210 -8.76 -2.22 8.08
N GLY A 211 -8.29 -3.40 8.47
CA GLY A 211 -6.89 -3.79 8.34
C GLY A 211 -6.43 -3.78 6.88
N LEU A 212 -7.20 -4.38 5.98
CA LEU A 212 -6.89 -4.40 4.56
C LEU A 212 -6.92 -3.00 3.95
N LYS A 213 -7.91 -2.18 4.31
CA LYS A 213 -8.01 -0.78 3.86
C LYS A 213 -6.79 0.02 4.28
N LYS A 214 -6.33 -0.13 5.53
CA LYS A 214 -5.11 0.51 6.02
C LYS A 214 -3.89 0.08 5.19
N ARG A 215 -3.75 -1.21 4.88
CA ARG A 215 -2.65 -1.71 4.03
C ARG A 215 -2.68 -1.10 2.63
N TYR A 216 -3.85 -0.96 2.02
CA TYR A 216 -4.00 -0.27 0.73
C TYR A 216 -3.54 1.18 0.81
N LEU A 217 -3.96 1.93 1.85
CA LEU A 217 -3.55 3.32 2.02
C LEU A 217 -2.04 3.46 2.23
N GLN A 218 -1.39 2.53 2.94
CA GLN A 218 0.06 2.50 3.13
C GLN A 218 0.84 2.29 1.82
N LEU A 219 0.22 1.80 0.74
CA LEU A 219 0.89 1.69 -0.56
C LEU A 219 1.27 3.06 -1.13
N TYR A 220 0.54 4.14 -0.81
CA TYR A 220 0.92 5.48 -1.22
C TYR A 220 2.31 5.87 -0.66
N ASP A 221 2.64 5.46 0.56
CA ASP A 221 3.94 5.76 1.18
C ASP A 221 5.11 5.12 0.42
N ALA A 222 4.89 3.98 -0.23
CA ALA A 222 5.87 3.27 -1.03
C ALA A 222 5.97 3.75 -2.50
N LEU A 223 5.16 4.75 -2.89
CA LEU A 223 5.26 5.35 -4.21
C LEU A 223 6.48 6.26 -4.32
N THR A 224 7.21 6.11 -5.42
CA THR A 224 8.35 6.96 -5.79
C THR A 224 8.24 7.40 -7.23
N LEU A 225 8.81 8.55 -7.56
CA LEU A 225 8.94 9.05 -8.93
C LEU A 225 10.41 8.94 -9.34
N THR A 226 10.65 8.38 -10.52
CA THR A 226 12.00 8.20 -11.09
C THR A 226 11.99 8.63 -12.54
N GLY A 227 13.15 8.75 -13.16
CA GLY A 227 13.20 9.00 -14.60
C GLY A 227 14.58 8.86 -15.22
N LYS A 228 14.65 9.15 -16.52
CA LYS A 228 15.87 9.12 -17.32
C LYS A 228 15.77 10.07 -18.51
N PHE A 229 16.91 10.58 -18.95
CA PHE A 229 17.00 11.31 -20.21
C PHE A 229 16.72 10.37 -21.38
N VAL A 230 15.88 10.83 -22.30
CA VAL A 230 15.61 10.13 -23.57
C VAL A 230 16.52 10.67 -24.65
N LYS A 231 16.55 12.01 -24.76
CA LYS A 231 17.45 12.79 -25.62
C LYS A 231 17.48 14.23 -25.12
N ARG A 232 18.31 15.09 -25.73
CA ARG A 232 18.32 16.53 -25.40
C ARG A 232 16.91 17.12 -25.52
N GLY A 233 16.51 17.91 -24.52
CA GLY A 233 15.17 18.48 -24.41
C GLY A 233 14.06 17.49 -24.07
N GLN A 234 14.37 16.23 -23.71
CA GLN A 234 13.38 15.19 -23.41
C GLN A 234 13.78 14.30 -22.23
N TYR A 235 12.91 14.24 -21.23
CA TYR A 235 13.07 13.44 -20.02
C TYR A 235 11.86 12.55 -19.78
N SER A 236 12.05 11.27 -19.50
CA SER A 236 10.97 10.32 -19.23
C SER A 236 10.88 10.03 -17.74
N CYS A 237 9.72 10.27 -17.15
CA CYS A 237 9.41 10.00 -15.74
C CYS A 237 8.50 8.78 -15.60
N GLN A 238 8.74 7.94 -14.60
CA GLN A 238 7.93 6.77 -14.26
C GLN A 238 7.64 6.74 -12.76
N VAL A 239 6.38 6.47 -12.41
CA VAL A 239 5.98 6.19 -11.03
C VAL A 239 6.23 4.72 -10.75
N LEU A 240 6.86 4.45 -9.60
CA LEU A 240 7.13 3.11 -9.11
C LEU A 240 6.39 2.89 -7.79
N LEU A 241 5.84 1.69 -7.60
CA LEU A 241 5.37 1.19 -6.32
C LEU A 241 6.30 0.08 -5.86
N LYS A 242 7.01 0.28 -4.74
CA LYS A 242 8.01 -0.68 -4.24
C LYS A 242 9.02 -1.10 -5.33
N GLY A 243 9.43 -0.15 -6.17
CA GLY A 243 10.38 -0.38 -7.27
C GLY A 243 9.77 -0.95 -8.57
N ARG A 244 8.49 -1.31 -8.60
CA ARG A 244 7.81 -1.81 -9.82
C ARG A 244 7.06 -0.68 -10.53
N PRO A 245 7.12 -0.58 -11.87
CA PRO A 245 6.33 0.41 -12.62
C PRO A 245 4.84 0.26 -12.38
N VAL A 246 4.16 1.37 -12.13
CA VAL A 246 2.69 1.45 -12.03
C VAL A 246 2.17 2.60 -12.89
N LYS A 247 0.97 2.41 -13.45
CA LYS A 247 0.30 3.42 -14.25
C LYS A 247 -0.30 4.49 -13.35
N VAL A 248 -0.30 5.72 -13.85
CA VAL A 248 -0.98 6.86 -13.22
C VAL A 248 -1.66 7.68 -14.29
N SER A 249 -2.94 7.98 -14.09
CA SER A 249 -3.73 8.81 -15.01
C SER A 249 -3.52 10.31 -14.81
N THR A 250 -3.14 10.71 -13.59
CA THR A 250 -2.90 12.11 -13.24
C THR A 250 -1.59 12.60 -13.86
N LEU A 251 -1.65 13.69 -14.63
CA LEU A 251 -0.47 14.33 -15.20
C LEU A 251 0.34 15.06 -14.13
N PRO A 252 1.69 14.91 -14.09
CA PRO A 252 2.51 15.69 -13.19
C PRO A 252 2.58 17.15 -13.66
N THR A 253 2.66 18.05 -12.69
CA THR A 253 2.99 19.46 -12.90
C THR A 253 4.50 19.61 -12.95
N VAL A 254 5.01 20.37 -13.91
CA VAL A 254 6.44 20.67 -14.05
C VAL A 254 6.69 22.16 -13.94
N LYS A 255 7.79 22.54 -13.29
CA LYS A 255 8.24 23.93 -13.16
C LYS A 255 9.76 24.00 -13.28
N SER A 256 10.26 25.08 -13.85
CA SER A 256 11.69 25.42 -13.87
C SER A 256 11.84 26.92 -14.05
N SER A 257 12.91 27.47 -13.49
CA SER A 257 13.37 28.84 -13.77
C SER A 257 14.42 28.89 -14.89
N SER A 258 14.96 27.74 -15.30
CA SER A 258 16.16 27.65 -16.16
C SER A 258 15.87 27.17 -17.58
N VAL A 259 14.66 26.64 -17.85
CA VAL A 259 14.24 26.14 -19.17
C VAL A 259 12.95 26.76 -19.63
N THR A 260 12.75 26.79 -20.95
CA THR A 260 11.51 27.26 -21.58
C THR A 260 10.77 26.12 -22.27
N GLN A 261 9.58 26.40 -22.83
CA GLN A 261 8.75 25.43 -23.56
C GLN A 261 8.44 24.12 -22.81
N LEU A 262 8.35 24.19 -21.47
CA LEU A 262 8.04 23.06 -20.60
C LEU A 262 6.67 22.47 -20.91
N ASN A 263 6.64 21.18 -21.24
CA ASN A 263 5.41 20.43 -21.47
C ASN A 263 5.55 18.99 -20.94
N VAL A 264 4.42 18.38 -20.62
CA VAL A 264 4.31 16.99 -20.15
C VAL A 264 3.21 16.30 -20.89
N ARG A 265 3.51 15.10 -21.42
CA ARG A 265 2.51 14.22 -22.02
C ARG A 265 2.65 12.79 -21.53
N PRO A 266 1.55 12.04 -21.38
CA PRO A 266 1.64 10.62 -21.09
C PRO A 266 2.15 9.86 -22.33
N THR A 267 2.78 8.73 -22.11
CA THR A 267 3.19 7.78 -23.16
C THR A 267 2.29 6.53 -23.13
N THR A 268 2.34 5.73 -24.19
CA THR A 268 1.65 4.42 -24.26
C THR A 268 2.10 3.44 -23.18
N ASP A 269 3.31 3.65 -22.66
CA ASP A 269 4.01 2.71 -21.79
C ASP A 269 3.74 3.02 -20.30
N GLY A 270 2.92 4.05 -20.02
CA GLY A 270 2.59 4.49 -18.67
C GLY A 270 3.61 5.44 -18.05
N THR A 271 4.58 5.93 -18.84
CA THR A 271 5.52 6.99 -18.43
C THR A 271 4.97 8.38 -18.78
N PHE A 272 5.61 9.41 -18.23
CA PHE A 272 5.38 10.81 -18.59
C PHE A 272 6.61 11.36 -19.31
N LEU A 273 6.44 11.84 -20.54
CA LEU A 273 7.49 12.53 -21.26
C LEU A 273 7.42 14.03 -20.95
N VAL A 274 8.45 14.54 -20.29
CA VAL A 274 8.71 15.96 -20.10
C VAL A 274 9.56 16.46 -21.27
N THR A 275 9.09 17.51 -21.95
CA THR A 275 9.84 18.19 -23.01
C THR A 275 10.16 19.62 -22.59
N TYR A 276 11.34 20.10 -22.94
CA TYR A 276 11.82 21.43 -22.56
C TYR A 276 12.87 21.93 -23.55
N ASP A 277 13.10 23.24 -23.55
CA ASP A 277 14.18 23.93 -24.28
C ASP A 277 15.21 24.46 -23.27
N ASP A 278 16.46 24.01 -23.42
CA ASP A 278 17.60 24.31 -22.54
C ASP A 278 18.52 25.41 -23.09
N SER A 279 18.13 26.14 -24.13
CA SER A 279 18.96 27.17 -24.77
C SER A 279 19.33 28.34 -23.85
N GLU A 280 18.53 28.60 -22.81
CA GLU A 280 18.70 29.68 -21.84
C GLU A 280 19.37 29.22 -20.52
N CYS A 281 19.81 27.96 -20.44
CA CYS A 281 20.49 27.43 -19.25
C CYS A 281 21.91 28.02 -19.11
N ILE A 282 22.29 28.39 -17.88
CA ILE A 282 23.62 28.94 -17.56
C ILE A 282 24.52 27.82 -17.03
N GLU A 283 25.70 27.59 -17.63
CA GLU A 283 26.57 26.43 -17.32
C GLU A 283 27.03 26.37 -15.86
N ASP A 284 27.19 27.52 -15.20
CA ASP A 284 27.66 27.64 -13.81
C ASP A 284 26.52 27.68 -12.76
N GLU A 285 25.26 27.53 -13.18
CA GLU A 285 24.09 27.53 -12.30
C GLU A 285 23.40 26.16 -12.18
N GLU A 286 22.68 25.94 -11.08
CA GLU A 286 21.91 24.71 -10.85
C GLU A 286 20.64 24.70 -11.72
N ASN A 287 20.78 24.31 -12.99
CA ASN A 287 19.66 24.17 -13.91
C ASN A 287 18.81 22.94 -13.53
N THR A 288 17.56 23.15 -13.10
CA THR A 288 16.70 22.06 -12.61
C THR A 288 15.27 22.15 -13.11
N ILE A 289 14.60 21.01 -13.21
CA ILE A 289 13.14 20.94 -13.44
C ILE A 289 12.53 20.22 -12.24
N ASP A 290 11.62 20.90 -11.55
CA ASP A 290 10.82 20.33 -10.49
C ASP A 290 9.58 19.65 -11.08
N VAL A 291 9.49 18.33 -10.90
CA VAL A 291 8.34 17.50 -11.24
C VAL A 291 7.54 17.23 -9.97
N MET A 292 6.26 17.54 -10.01
CA MET A 292 5.34 17.31 -8.90
C MET A 292 4.13 16.51 -9.36
N LEU A 293 3.83 15.43 -8.66
CA LEU A 293 2.63 14.63 -8.88
C LEU A 293 1.79 14.62 -7.60
N ARG A 294 0.54 15.08 -7.70
CA ARG A 294 -0.39 15.09 -6.57
C ARG A 294 -1.38 13.94 -6.72
N LEU A 295 -1.31 13.01 -5.79
CA LEU A 295 -2.19 11.85 -5.65
C LEU A 295 -3.04 12.04 -4.40
N GLU A 296 -4.18 11.34 -4.28
CA GLU A 296 -5.14 11.58 -3.18
C GLU A 296 -4.55 11.47 -1.77
N GLY A 297 -3.55 10.61 -1.57
CA GLY A 297 -2.87 10.44 -0.29
C GLY A 297 -1.45 11.01 -0.22
N LYS A 298 -0.87 11.49 -1.33
CA LYS A 298 0.55 11.84 -1.37
C LYS A 298 0.91 12.85 -2.44
N ARG A 299 1.83 13.73 -2.10
CA ARG A 299 2.56 14.57 -3.07
C ARG A 299 3.92 13.93 -3.33
N LEU A 300 4.16 13.51 -4.56
CA LEU A 300 5.49 13.11 -5.02
C LEU A 300 6.18 14.31 -5.63
N THR A 301 7.44 14.51 -5.26
CA THR A 301 8.30 15.54 -5.81
C THR A 301 9.58 14.89 -6.30
N TYR A 302 10.01 15.26 -7.50
CA TYR A 302 11.23 14.78 -8.12
C TYR A 302 11.92 15.95 -8.82
N LYS A 303 13.22 16.11 -8.59
CA LYS A 303 14.01 17.17 -9.18
C LYS A 303 14.91 16.56 -10.25
N ILE A 304 14.76 17.03 -11.48
CA ILE A 304 15.64 16.69 -12.60
C ILE A 304 16.79 17.69 -12.58
N SER A 305 18.03 17.22 -12.48
CA SER A 305 19.21 18.06 -12.69
C SER A 305 19.57 18.08 -14.17
N LEU A 306 19.60 19.26 -14.78
CA LEU A 306 19.97 19.46 -16.18
C LEU A 306 21.48 19.62 -16.39
N THR A 307 22.25 19.67 -15.31
CA THR A 307 23.72 19.50 -15.38
C THR A 307 24.06 18.14 -15.99
N GLU A 308 23.19 17.14 -15.84
CA GLU A 308 23.24 15.85 -16.55
C GLU A 308 22.68 15.93 -17.98
N ALA A 309 21.82 16.91 -18.31
CA ALA A 309 21.31 17.12 -19.67
C ALA A 309 22.35 17.70 -20.63
N GLY A 310 23.27 18.54 -20.11
CA GLY A 310 24.47 19.01 -20.82
C GLY A 310 25.50 17.92 -21.12
N SER A 311 25.30 16.71 -20.55
CA SER A 311 26.03 15.49 -20.94
C SER A 311 25.33 14.68 -22.04
N GLY A 312 24.32 15.27 -22.70
CA GLY A 312 23.61 14.68 -23.82
C GLY A 312 24.53 14.36 -25.00
N PHE A 313 24.66 13.07 -25.31
CA PHE A 313 25.24 12.54 -26.55
C PHE A 313 26.72 12.87 -26.82
N GLY A 314 27.56 12.94 -25.77
CA GLY A 314 29.01 12.97 -25.97
C GLY A 314 29.88 12.91 -24.71
N SER A 315 29.42 13.42 -23.57
CA SER A 315 30.28 13.61 -22.39
C SER A 315 29.71 12.95 -21.14
N GLN A 316 29.67 11.61 -21.11
CA GLN A 316 29.78 10.92 -19.81
C GLN A 316 31.11 11.36 -19.19
N LYS A 317 31.09 12.32 -18.26
CA LYS A 317 32.28 12.69 -17.48
C LYS A 317 32.85 11.42 -16.86
N PHE A 318 34.13 11.18 -17.07
CA PHE A 318 34.83 10.05 -16.48
C PHE A 318 34.91 10.25 -14.99
N SER A 319 34.23 9.41 -14.22
CA SER A 319 34.42 9.35 -12.76
C SER A 319 35.58 8.40 -12.45
N ILE A 320 36.78 8.80 -12.88
CA ILE A 320 38.03 8.05 -12.70
C ILE A 320 38.95 8.87 -11.80
N ALA A 321 39.38 8.27 -10.69
CA ALA A 321 40.28 8.92 -9.73
C ALA A 321 41.57 8.11 -9.58
N PRO A 322 42.75 8.71 -9.76
CA PRO A 322 44.02 8.09 -9.38
C PRO A 322 44.05 7.89 -7.86
N GLU A 323 44.40 6.69 -7.40
CA GLU A 323 44.41 6.34 -5.98
C GLU A 323 45.68 5.58 -5.60
N GLY A 324 46.08 5.68 -4.33
CA GLY A 324 47.22 4.96 -3.78
C GLY A 324 48.57 5.57 -4.15
N LYS A 325 49.48 4.75 -4.68
CA LYS A 325 50.88 5.07 -4.95
C LYS A 325 51.25 4.63 -6.35
N VAL A 326 52.06 5.42 -7.05
CA VAL A 326 52.61 5.05 -8.36
C VAL A 326 53.88 4.21 -8.16
N LEU A 327 53.92 3.02 -8.74
CA LEU A 327 55.12 2.18 -8.70
C LEU A 327 55.87 2.33 -10.02
N LEU A 328 57.13 2.70 -9.95
CA LEU A 328 58.03 2.72 -11.10
C LEU A 328 59.11 1.66 -10.93
N THR A 329 59.39 0.92 -12.00
CA THR A 329 60.38 -0.16 -11.99
C THR A 329 61.18 -0.14 -13.28
N ALA A 330 62.48 0.11 -13.19
CA ALA A 330 63.41 0.07 -14.30
C ALA A 330 63.85 -1.38 -14.53
N ALA A 331 64.03 -1.75 -15.81
CA ALA A 331 64.57 -3.06 -16.17
C ALA A 331 66.07 -3.15 -15.85
N MET A 332 66.80 -2.04 -16.00
CA MET A 332 68.21 -1.92 -15.67
C MET A 332 68.47 -0.61 -14.92
N VAL A 333 69.40 -0.64 -13.96
CA VAL A 333 69.84 0.53 -13.20
C VAL A 333 71.36 0.58 -13.27
N ASP A 334 71.90 1.61 -13.91
CA ASP A 334 73.33 1.93 -13.88
C ASP A 334 73.57 3.03 -12.83
N ALA A 335 74.06 2.61 -11.66
CA ALA A 335 74.32 3.54 -10.56
C ALA A 335 75.53 4.45 -10.81
N ALA A 336 76.48 4.04 -11.68
CA ALA A 336 77.68 4.81 -11.97
C ALA A 336 77.37 5.97 -12.91
N GLU A 337 76.65 5.68 -14.00
CA GLU A 337 76.21 6.69 -14.98
C GLU A 337 74.94 7.42 -14.55
N ARG A 338 74.27 6.92 -13.49
CA ARG A 338 73.01 7.43 -12.95
C ARG A 338 71.91 7.40 -13.99
N GLU A 339 71.76 6.25 -14.62
CA GLU A 339 70.80 6.01 -15.69
C GLU A 339 69.93 4.79 -15.38
N VAL A 340 68.70 4.86 -15.85
CA VAL A 340 67.77 3.73 -15.81
C VAL A 340 67.24 3.44 -17.20
N THR A 341 67.12 2.15 -17.52
CA THR A 341 66.59 1.69 -18.81
C THR A 341 65.24 1.06 -18.63
N ASP A 342 64.31 1.35 -19.54
CA ASP A 342 62.99 0.75 -19.66
C ASP A 342 62.18 0.83 -18.36
N VAL A 343 61.49 1.95 -18.15
CA VAL A 343 60.75 2.21 -16.92
C VAL A 343 59.29 1.76 -17.05
N THR A 344 58.93 0.73 -16.29
CA THR A 344 57.53 0.31 -16.12
C THR A 344 56.84 1.18 -15.08
N VAL A 345 55.71 1.78 -15.44
CA VAL A 345 54.82 2.52 -14.53
C VAL A 345 53.57 1.70 -14.24
N ARG A 346 53.23 1.54 -12.96
CA ARG A 346 51.96 0.97 -12.49
C ARG A 346 51.17 2.04 -11.75
N LEU A 347 50.03 2.41 -12.32
CA LEU A 347 49.09 3.39 -11.76
C LEU A 347 47.79 2.67 -11.39
N THR A 348 47.27 2.92 -10.19
CA THR A 348 45.93 2.46 -9.82
C THR A 348 44.93 3.59 -9.98
N VAL A 349 43.82 3.31 -10.65
CA VAL A 349 42.70 4.23 -10.78
C VAL A 349 41.41 3.56 -10.30
N ASN A 350 40.53 4.35 -9.68
CA ASN A 350 39.20 3.92 -9.28
C ASN A 350 38.17 4.38 -10.31
N ASN A 351 37.63 3.44 -11.09
CA ASN A 351 36.51 3.68 -11.98
C ASN A 351 35.20 3.61 -11.20
N ARG A 352 34.77 4.76 -10.68
CA ARG A 352 33.66 4.83 -9.70
C ARG A 352 32.32 4.48 -10.32
N ASN A 353 32.13 4.79 -11.60
CA ASN A 353 30.85 4.63 -12.29
C ASN A 353 30.80 3.36 -13.15
N GLY A 354 31.93 2.70 -13.40
CA GLY A 354 31.99 1.51 -14.26
C GLY A 354 31.81 1.82 -15.75
N ASN A 355 31.92 3.09 -16.15
CA ASN A 355 31.87 3.49 -17.55
C ASN A 355 33.12 2.96 -18.27
N LYS A 356 32.96 2.61 -19.55
CA LYS A 356 34.06 2.16 -20.39
C LYS A 356 34.96 3.34 -20.74
N PHE A 357 36.27 3.17 -20.64
CA PHE A 357 37.26 4.19 -21.00
C PHE A 357 38.48 3.53 -21.64
N ALA A 358 39.20 4.28 -22.48
CA ALA A 358 40.51 3.89 -22.98
C ALA A 358 41.55 4.92 -22.56
N VAL A 359 42.82 4.51 -22.41
CA VAL A 359 43.93 5.44 -22.14
C VAL A 359 44.51 5.85 -23.49
N LYS A 360 44.49 7.16 -23.81
CA LYS A 360 45.05 7.67 -25.06
C LYS A 360 46.50 8.07 -24.91
N SER A 361 46.80 8.84 -23.86
CA SER A 361 48.17 9.17 -23.49
C SER A 361 48.32 9.40 -21.99
N PHE A 362 49.55 9.29 -21.52
CA PHE A 362 49.92 9.60 -20.15
C PHE A 362 51.23 10.36 -20.16
N GLU A 363 51.28 11.49 -19.48
CA GLU A 363 52.52 12.23 -19.23
C GLU A 363 52.76 12.27 -17.73
N LEU A 364 53.95 11.84 -17.30
CA LEU A 364 54.30 11.75 -15.89
C LEU A 364 55.66 12.38 -15.60
N ASN A 365 55.64 13.42 -14.77
CA ASN A 365 56.84 14.02 -14.20
C ASN A 365 57.22 13.27 -12.93
N VAL A 366 58.40 12.65 -12.98
CA VAL A 366 59.02 11.97 -11.84
C VAL A 366 60.16 12.86 -11.32
N PRO A 367 60.16 13.25 -10.04
CA PRO A 367 61.17 14.18 -9.51
C PRO A 367 62.62 13.76 -9.80
N ASP A 368 62.89 12.47 -9.72
CA ASP A 368 64.24 11.90 -9.85
C ASP A 368 64.65 11.62 -11.30
N ILE A 369 63.77 11.80 -12.29
CA ILE A 369 64.09 11.60 -13.72
C ILE A 369 64.26 12.95 -14.41
N ALA A 370 65.25 13.06 -15.29
CA ALA A 370 65.58 14.31 -15.96
C ALA A 370 64.51 14.82 -16.93
N VAL A 371 63.70 13.93 -17.48
CA VAL A 371 62.65 14.25 -18.46
C VAL A 371 61.34 13.57 -18.07
N PRO A 372 60.17 14.13 -18.45
CA PRO A 372 58.89 13.47 -18.23
C PRO A 372 58.83 12.13 -18.96
N LEU A 373 58.19 11.14 -18.35
CA LEU A 373 57.82 9.90 -19.03
C LEU A 373 56.55 10.16 -19.85
N VAL A 374 56.64 9.98 -21.17
CA VAL A 374 55.53 10.18 -22.11
C VAL A 374 55.11 8.84 -22.70
N PHE A 375 53.82 8.55 -22.63
CA PHE A 375 53.20 7.36 -23.18
C PHE A 375 52.10 7.80 -24.14
N ASP A 376 52.26 7.52 -25.42
CA ASP A 376 51.27 7.83 -26.45
C ASP A 376 50.67 6.54 -27.03
N ASN A 377 49.43 6.63 -27.51
CA ASN A 377 48.71 5.53 -28.17
C ASN A 377 48.66 4.24 -27.32
N VAL A 378 48.35 4.39 -26.02
CA VAL A 378 48.26 3.24 -25.11
C VAL A 378 47.09 2.31 -25.50
N ASP A 379 45.99 2.88 -26.00
CA ASP A 379 44.78 2.24 -26.59
C ASP A 379 44.16 1.07 -25.81
N ALA A 380 44.54 0.90 -24.54
CA ALA A 380 43.98 -0.11 -23.65
C ALA A 380 42.60 0.32 -23.15
N ILE A 381 41.60 -0.56 -23.33
CA ILE A 381 40.20 -0.33 -22.98
C ILE A 381 39.86 -1.03 -21.66
N TYR A 382 39.22 -0.31 -20.75
CA TYR A 382 38.79 -0.78 -19.44
C TYR A 382 37.29 -0.55 -19.24
N SER A 383 36.58 -1.48 -18.60
CA SER A 383 35.12 -1.40 -18.35
C SER A 383 34.71 -1.83 -16.94
N THR A 384 35.65 -2.31 -16.13
CA THR A 384 35.36 -2.80 -14.77
C THR A 384 35.09 -1.64 -13.82
N LYS A 385 34.08 -1.76 -12.96
CA LYS A 385 33.84 -0.82 -11.85
C LYS A 385 34.79 -1.11 -10.69
N GLY A 386 35.32 -0.06 -10.05
CA GLY A 386 36.24 -0.16 -8.92
C GLY A 386 37.70 0.02 -9.31
N LEU A 387 38.61 -0.58 -8.53
CA LEU A 387 40.06 -0.41 -8.70
C LEU A 387 40.57 -1.14 -9.94
N ILE A 388 41.29 -0.41 -10.79
CA ILE A 388 41.91 -0.89 -12.02
C ILE A 388 43.38 -0.50 -11.99
N GLN A 389 44.24 -1.46 -12.33
CA GLN A 389 45.67 -1.23 -12.44
C GLN A 389 46.07 -1.04 -13.91
N ILE A 390 46.59 0.13 -14.23
CA ILE A 390 47.12 0.49 -15.56
C ILE A 390 48.64 0.28 -15.51
N LYS A 391 49.15 -0.53 -16.44
CA LYS A 391 50.59 -0.80 -16.59
C LYS A 391 51.07 -0.26 -17.93
N MET A 392 52.11 0.57 -17.91
CA MET A 392 52.71 1.16 -19.11
C MET A 392 54.24 1.02 -19.05
N LEU A 393 54.89 0.91 -20.21
CA LEU A 393 56.35 0.77 -20.33
C LEU A 393 56.90 1.95 -21.13
N ALA A 394 57.81 2.71 -20.53
CA ALA A 394 58.55 3.77 -21.19
C ALA A 394 59.88 3.19 -21.64
N GLN A 395 60.05 2.98 -22.95
CA GLN A 395 61.26 2.38 -23.51
C GLN A 395 62.36 3.42 -23.71
N GLY A 396 63.60 3.04 -23.38
CA GLY A 396 64.77 3.88 -23.56
C GLY A 396 65.54 4.15 -22.27
N GLU A 397 66.56 5.00 -22.39
CA GLU A 397 67.48 5.37 -21.33
C GLU A 397 67.08 6.73 -20.74
N TYR A 398 67.07 6.81 -19.40
CA TYR A 398 66.65 8.00 -18.67
C TYR A 398 67.68 8.36 -17.60
N SER A 399 68.25 9.55 -17.70
CA SER A 399 69.20 10.06 -16.70
C SER A 399 68.48 10.51 -15.42
N LEU A 400 69.10 10.23 -14.28
CA LEU A 400 68.59 10.52 -12.94
C LEU A 400 69.10 11.87 -12.40
N ARG A 401 68.22 12.64 -11.75
CA ARG A 401 68.54 13.92 -11.08
C ARG A 401 68.99 13.69 -9.64
N GLN A 402 69.84 14.58 -9.11
CA GLN A 402 70.04 14.65 -7.65
C GLN A 402 68.86 15.38 -7.03
N VAL A 403 68.02 14.68 -6.28
CA VAL A 403 66.93 15.27 -5.52
C VAL A 403 67.25 15.14 -4.04
N LYS A 404 67.12 16.23 -3.27
CA LYS A 404 67.24 16.16 -1.81
C LYS A 404 66.10 15.30 -1.28
N LYS A 405 66.43 14.19 -0.60
CA LYS A 405 65.45 13.28 0.01
C LYS A 405 64.54 14.09 0.94
N ASN A 406 63.30 14.26 0.54
CA ASN A 406 62.23 14.80 1.36
C ASN A 406 61.15 13.70 1.40
N ASP A 407 60.63 13.37 2.58
CA ASP A 407 59.81 12.16 2.81
C ASP A 407 58.47 12.11 2.04
N PHE A 408 58.16 13.11 1.21
CA PHE A 408 56.89 13.28 0.51
C PHE A 408 57.05 13.72 -0.96
N GLY A 409 57.85 12.96 -1.74
CA GLY A 409 57.91 13.13 -3.19
C GLY A 409 56.60 12.68 -3.86
N PHE A 410 56.00 13.55 -4.68
CA PHE A 410 54.85 13.23 -5.52
C PHE A 410 55.27 13.21 -7.00
N VAL A 411 54.80 12.20 -7.74
CA VAL A 411 54.76 12.30 -9.20
C VAL A 411 53.59 13.18 -9.62
N LYS A 412 53.78 13.97 -10.67
CA LYS A 412 52.73 14.84 -11.22
C LYS A 412 52.56 14.58 -12.70
N GLY A 413 51.33 14.39 -13.14
CA GLY A 413 51.08 14.05 -14.53
C GLY A 413 49.64 14.25 -14.96
N THR A 414 49.39 13.99 -16.23
CA THR A 414 48.05 14.03 -16.83
C THR A 414 47.82 12.74 -17.59
N LEU A 415 46.77 12.01 -17.21
CA LEU A 415 46.28 10.83 -17.90
C LEU A 415 45.10 11.23 -18.78
N ASN A 416 45.29 11.20 -20.10
CA ASN A 416 44.21 11.49 -21.05
C ASN A 416 43.44 10.22 -21.34
N VAL A 417 42.19 10.17 -20.87
CA VAL A 417 41.27 9.05 -21.13
C VAL A 417 40.30 9.43 -22.24
N VAL A 418 39.86 8.45 -23.02
CA VAL A 418 38.90 8.61 -24.11
C VAL A 418 37.72 7.65 -23.95
N ASN A 419 36.54 8.07 -24.35
CA ASN A 419 35.37 7.21 -24.35
C ASN A 419 35.43 6.42 -25.66
N PRO A 420 35.59 5.09 -25.65
CA PRO A 420 35.70 4.34 -26.89
C PRO A 420 34.41 4.37 -27.71
N ASP A 421 33.27 4.67 -27.09
CA ASP A 421 31.97 4.69 -27.74
C ASP A 421 31.60 6.10 -28.26
N THR A 422 32.08 7.18 -27.60
CA THR A 422 31.78 8.58 -28.01
C THR A 422 32.95 9.39 -28.55
N GLY A 423 34.19 8.92 -28.39
CA GLY A 423 35.41 9.63 -28.78
C GLY A 423 35.77 10.82 -27.89
N SER A 424 34.99 11.12 -26.84
CA SER A 424 35.26 12.23 -25.92
C SER A 424 36.52 11.99 -25.09
N ILE A 425 37.37 13.02 -24.97
CA ILE A 425 38.66 12.95 -24.25
C ILE A 425 38.56 13.78 -22.97
N GLU A 426 39.01 13.22 -21.84
CA GLU A 426 39.09 13.92 -20.55
C GLU A 426 40.49 13.79 -19.93
N PRO A 427 41.11 14.90 -19.50
CA PRO A 427 42.39 14.88 -18.79
C PRO A 427 42.18 14.63 -17.29
N ILE A 428 42.82 13.59 -16.76
CA ILE A 428 42.82 13.25 -15.34
C ILE A 428 44.17 13.65 -14.74
N LYS A 429 44.15 14.56 -13.77
CA LYS A 429 45.36 14.96 -13.04
C LYS A 429 45.82 13.84 -12.13
N VAL A 430 47.08 13.45 -12.25
CA VAL A 430 47.77 12.51 -11.35
C VAL A 430 48.68 13.33 -10.44
N ALA A 431 48.48 13.20 -9.13
CA ALA A 431 49.36 13.75 -8.10
C ALA A 431 49.40 12.76 -6.94
N LEU A 432 50.30 11.79 -7.03
CA LEU A 432 50.35 10.66 -6.10
C LEU A 432 51.78 10.45 -5.56
N PRO A 433 51.94 9.89 -4.36
CA PRO A 433 53.25 9.42 -3.91
C PRO A 433 53.78 8.35 -4.85
N TYR A 434 55.09 8.15 -4.88
CA TYR A 434 55.72 7.14 -5.75
C TYR A 434 56.83 6.34 -5.07
N SER A 435 57.18 5.20 -5.67
CA SER A 435 58.37 4.42 -5.31
C SER A 435 59.03 3.89 -6.57
N THR A 436 60.35 3.80 -6.49
CA THR A 436 61.27 3.34 -7.52
C THR A 436 62.03 2.11 -7.02
N ASN A 437 62.64 1.34 -7.93
CA ASN A 437 63.65 0.32 -7.59
C ASN A 437 65.09 0.81 -7.80
N TRP A 438 65.27 2.11 -8.03
CA TRP A 438 66.56 2.78 -8.13
C TRP A 438 66.66 3.87 -7.06
N GLU A 439 67.87 4.11 -6.57
CA GLU A 439 68.20 5.15 -5.58
C GLU A 439 69.14 6.21 -6.17
#